data_AF-A0A3P1SVX2-F1
#
_entry.id   AF-A0A3P1SVX2-F1
#
_cell.length_a   1.000
_cell.length_b   1.000
_cell.length_c   1.000
_cell.angle_alpha   90.00
_cell.angle_beta   90.00
_cell.angle_gamma   90.00
#
_symmetry.space_group_name_H-M   'P 1'
#
loop_
_entity.id
_entity.type
_entity.pdbx_description
1 polymer ?
#
loop_
_entity_poly.entity_id
_entity_poly.type
_entity_poly.pdbx_seq_one_letter_code
_entity_poly.pdbx_strand_id
1 'polypeptide(L)'
;MKHLNFIYKAKICLWLTVLSCACEPGHNDDITTSARVTLTAPDSIALFRAKGTVTMQCLTNKITWTASEWDSVRVAFPEVMRGPYNITADGKVAVSINGGRRKVYRFRAANSYVEVMKHPPEIKLDIQLVK
;
A
#
# COMPACT_ATOMS: atom_id res chain seq x y z
N MET A 1 -16.44 -58.44 7.30
CA MET A 1 -16.94 -57.28 6.51
C MET A 1 -17.51 -56.12 7.34
N LYS A 2 -17.24 -55.99 8.66
CA LYS A 2 -17.69 -54.82 9.47
C LYS A 2 -16.57 -53.84 9.82
N HIS A 3 -15.33 -54.32 9.97
CA HIS A 3 -14.15 -53.47 10.26
C HIS A 3 -13.71 -52.57 9.11
N LEU A 4 -13.88 -53.01 7.85
CA LEU A 4 -13.44 -52.24 6.67
C LEU A 4 -14.29 -50.97 6.47
N ASN A 5 -15.59 -51.03 6.79
CA ASN A 5 -16.51 -49.89 6.74
C ASN A 5 -16.27 -48.87 7.86
N PHE A 6 -15.76 -49.31 9.02
CA PHE A 6 -15.46 -48.41 10.13
C PHE A 6 -14.22 -47.54 9.84
N ILE A 7 -13.19 -48.13 9.24
CA ILE A 7 -11.96 -47.44 8.85
C ILE A 7 -12.23 -46.45 7.70
N TYR A 8 -13.08 -46.81 6.74
CA TYR A 8 -13.48 -45.90 5.66
C TYR A 8 -14.28 -44.69 6.17
N LYS A 9 -15.22 -44.90 7.10
CA LYS A 9 -15.99 -43.81 7.71
C LYS A 9 -15.12 -42.88 8.57
N ALA A 10 -14.16 -43.44 9.31
CA ALA A 10 -13.23 -42.65 10.13
C ALA A 10 -12.28 -41.79 9.28
N LYS A 11 -11.83 -42.30 8.11
CA LYS A 11 -11.01 -41.52 7.18
C LYS A 11 -11.80 -40.39 6.52
N ILE A 12 -13.04 -40.61 6.10
CA ILE A 12 -13.87 -39.55 5.48
C ILE A 12 -14.12 -38.38 6.45
N CYS A 13 -14.30 -38.65 7.74
CA CYS A 13 -14.49 -37.59 8.75
C CYS A 13 -13.22 -36.73 8.95
N LEU A 14 -12.03 -37.33 8.85
CA LEU A 14 -10.75 -36.65 9.09
C LEU A 14 -10.34 -35.69 7.96
N TRP A 15 -10.87 -35.88 6.75
CA TRP A 15 -10.63 -34.97 5.61
C TRP A 15 -11.59 -33.77 5.60
N LEU A 16 -12.67 -33.80 6.38
CA LEU A 16 -13.69 -32.74 6.40
C LEU A 16 -13.40 -31.62 7.42
N THR A 17 -12.45 -31.79 8.34
CA THR A 17 -12.14 -30.77 9.35
C THR A 17 -11.03 -29.79 8.95
N VAL A 18 -10.33 -30.03 7.82
CA VAL A 18 -9.22 -29.16 7.37
C VAL A 18 -9.71 -27.96 6.54
N LEU A 19 -10.99 -27.92 6.15
CA LEU A 19 -11.54 -26.82 5.34
C LEU A 19 -12.07 -25.62 6.14
N SER A 20 -12.04 -25.65 7.48
CA SER A 20 -12.67 -24.61 8.30
C SER A 20 -11.74 -23.51 8.81
N CYS A 21 -10.46 -23.49 8.42
CA CYS A 21 -9.66 -22.26 8.49
C CYS A 21 -9.93 -21.39 7.25
N ALA A 22 -11.20 -21.18 6.94
CA ALA A 22 -11.59 -19.92 6.32
C ALA A 22 -11.37 -18.87 7.42
N CYS A 23 -10.16 -18.32 7.46
CA CYS A 23 -9.96 -17.00 8.02
C CYS A 23 -10.90 -16.11 7.21
N GLU A 24 -12.12 -15.89 7.71
CA GLU A 24 -12.94 -14.80 7.22
C GLU A 24 -12.04 -13.58 7.31
N PRO A 25 -11.67 -12.92 6.20
CA PRO A 25 -11.16 -11.59 6.34
C PRO A 25 -12.35 -10.82 6.88
N GLY A 26 -12.34 -10.55 8.19
CA GLY A 26 -13.26 -9.63 8.81
C GLY A 26 -13.07 -8.32 8.07
N HIS A 27 -13.89 -8.13 7.04
CA HIS A 27 -13.86 -6.98 6.19
C HIS A 27 -14.47 -5.90 7.09
N ASN A 28 -13.58 -5.18 7.77
CA ASN A 28 -13.92 -4.00 8.57
C ASN A 28 -13.79 -2.76 7.67
N ASP A 29 -14.21 -2.92 6.42
CA ASP A 29 -14.20 -1.92 5.36
C ASP A 29 -15.15 -0.77 5.68
N ASP A 30 -16.01 -0.88 6.69
CA ASP A 30 -16.72 0.25 7.29
C ASP A 30 -15.74 1.30 7.88
N ILE A 31 -14.58 0.86 8.39
CA ILE A 31 -13.62 1.69 9.13
C ILE A 31 -12.26 1.77 8.45
N THR A 32 -11.83 0.70 7.77
CA THR A 32 -10.53 0.64 7.08
C THR A 32 -10.67 0.72 5.56
N THR A 33 -9.56 1.00 4.89
CA THR A 33 -9.41 1.02 3.44
C THR A 33 -7.99 0.74 3.01
N SER A 34 -7.79 0.39 1.74
CA SER A 34 -6.47 0.44 1.11
C SER A 34 -6.19 1.82 0.51
N ALA A 35 -4.92 2.22 0.42
CA ALA A 35 -4.47 3.45 -0.20
C ALA A 35 -3.25 3.22 -1.10
N ARG A 36 -3.12 4.01 -2.17
CA ARG A 36 -1.94 4.01 -3.03
C ARG A 36 -1.44 5.42 -3.25
N VAL A 37 -0.19 5.67 -2.87
CA VAL A 37 0.50 6.94 -3.09
C VAL A 37 1.36 6.82 -4.33
N THR A 38 1.13 7.69 -5.31
CA THR A 38 1.88 7.78 -6.57
C THR A 38 2.63 9.12 -6.59
N LEU A 39 3.95 9.08 -6.76
CA LEU A 39 4.72 10.32 -6.97
C LEU A 39 4.43 10.90 -8.35
N THR A 40 4.26 12.22 -8.39
CA THR A 40 4.04 12.99 -9.62
C THR A 40 5.07 14.09 -9.76
N ALA A 41 5.31 14.50 -10.99
CA ALA A 41 6.20 15.61 -11.34
C ALA A 41 5.63 16.33 -12.57
N PRO A 42 6.07 17.58 -12.84
CA PRO A 42 5.73 18.28 -14.08
C PRO A 42 6.14 17.47 -15.32
N ASP A 43 5.47 17.70 -16.45
CA ASP A 43 5.69 16.94 -17.70
C ASP A 43 7.14 16.99 -18.23
N SER A 44 7.90 18.01 -17.84
CA SER A 44 9.34 18.12 -18.14
C SER A 44 10.21 17.10 -17.40
N ILE A 45 9.68 16.38 -16.41
CA ILE A 45 10.42 15.45 -15.55
C ILE A 45 9.78 14.07 -15.62
N ALA A 46 10.45 13.14 -16.29
CA ALA A 46 10.06 11.73 -16.30
C ALA A 46 10.57 11.03 -15.04
N LEU A 47 9.68 10.36 -14.30
CA LEU A 47 10.02 9.55 -13.12
C LEU A 47 10.10 8.07 -13.49
N PHE A 48 11.12 7.36 -13.00
CA PHE A 48 11.34 5.96 -13.35
C PHE A 48 11.26 5.01 -12.17
N ARG A 49 12.02 5.30 -11.11
CA ARG A 49 12.08 4.45 -9.92
C ARG A 49 12.44 5.30 -8.70
N ALA A 50 11.71 5.11 -7.63
CA ALA A 50 11.93 5.73 -6.35
C ALA A 50 12.33 4.68 -5.30
N LYS A 51 13.01 5.15 -4.26
CA LYS A 51 13.24 4.45 -3.00
C LYS A 51 13.25 5.49 -1.89
N GLY A 52 12.67 5.17 -0.75
CA GLY A 52 12.51 6.11 0.34
C GLY A 52 11.45 5.66 1.32
N THR A 53 10.98 6.58 2.12
CA THR A 53 9.93 6.36 3.12
C THR A 53 8.73 7.22 2.77
N VAL A 54 7.54 6.65 2.84
CA VAL A 54 6.26 7.36 2.80
C VAL A 54 5.59 7.20 4.15
N THR A 55 5.14 8.29 4.72
CA THR A 55 4.46 8.35 6.02
C THR A 55 3.08 8.93 5.82
N MET A 56 2.05 8.22 6.27
CA MET A 56 0.66 8.69 6.32
C MET A 56 0.25 8.82 7.78
N GLN A 57 0.00 10.05 8.25
CA GLN A 57 -0.49 10.31 9.60
C GLN A 57 -1.97 10.71 9.54
N CYS A 58 -2.84 9.96 10.21
CA CYS A 58 -4.24 10.34 10.33
C CYS A 58 -4.36 11.61 11.19
N LEU A 59 -5.05 12.62 10.67
CA LEU A 59 -5.21 13.90 11.33
C LEU A 59 -6.14 13.82 12.53
N THR A 60 -7.08 12.87 12.54
CA THR A 60 -8.07 12.69 13.60
C THR A 60 -7.48 11.99 14.83
N ASN A 61 -6.84 10.84 14.66
CA ASN A 61 -6.37 9.99 15.79
C ASN A 61 -4.84 9.92 15.94
N LYS A 62 -4.09 10.60 15.05
CA LYS A 62 -2.61 10.69 15.06
C LYS A 62 -1.87 9.36 14.82
N ILE A 63 -2.59 8.27 14.53
CA ILE A 63 -1.97 7.00 14.11
C ILE A 63 -1.19 7.26 12.82
N THR A 64 0.00 6.65 12.75
CA THR A 64 0.93 6.84 11.64
C THR A 64 1.24 5.50 11.00
N TRP A 65 1.06 5.44 9.69
CA TRP A 65 1.46 4.33 8.84
C TRP A 65 2.68 4.72 8.04
N THR A 66 3.63 3.80 7.93
CA THR A 66 4.89 4.04 7.22
C THR A 66 5.15 2.89 6.25
N ALA A 67 5.55 3.22 5.03
CA ALA A 67 5.88 2.23 4.01
C ALA A 67 7.16 2.63 3.25
N SER A 68 7.94 1.63 2.87
CA SER A 68 9.20 1.79 2.15
C SER A 68 9.37 0.79 0.99
N GLU A 69 8.33 0.01 0.72
CA GLU A 69 8.26 -0.90 -0.42
C GLU A 69 7.65 -0.16 -1.62
N TRP A 70 8.46 0.02 -2.66
CA TRP A 70 8.11 0.81 -3.84
C TRP A 70 7.86 -0.08 -5.05
N ASP A 71 6.70 0.07 -5.68
CA ASP A 71 6.46 -0.35 -7.06
C ASP A 71 6.73 0.83 -8.00
N SER A 72 7.93 0.87 -8.55
CA SER A 72 8.43 1.96 -9.39
C SER A 72 8.39 3.31 -8.68
N VAL A 73 7.31 4.09 -8.80
CA VAL A 73 7.11 5.41 -8.17
C VAL A 73 5.87 5.43 -7.27
N ARG A 74 5.35 4.25 -6.94
CA ARG A 74 4.14 4.04 -6.16
C ARG A 74 4.43 3.27 -4.88
N VAL A 75 3.66 3.54 -3.84
CA VAL A 75 3.67 2.82 -2.57
C VAL A 75 2.24 2.45 -2.20
N ALA A 76 2.03 1.21 -1.81
CA ALA A 76 0.73 0.71 -1.38
C ALA A 76 0.67 0.65 0.16
N PHE A 77 -0.46 1.07 0.70
CA PHE A 77 -0.85 0.85 2.08
C PHE A 77 -2.07 -0.07 2.05
N PRO A 78 -1.90 -1.38 2.30
CA PRO A 78 -2.97 -2.35 2.12
C PRO A 78 -4.13 -2.11 3.09
N GLU A 79 -3.86 -1.56 4.27
CA GLU A 79 -4.86 -1.28 5.29
C GLU A 79 -4.50 -0.03 6.09
N VAL A 80 -5.34 0.99 6.00
CA VAL A 80 -5.34 2.25 6.76
C VAL A 80 -6.75 2.57 7.21
N MET A 81 -6.92 3.42 8.22
CA MET A 81 -8.27 3.89 8.57
C MET A 81 -8.79 4.86 7.51
N ARG A 82 -10.12 4.89 7.32
CA ARG A 82 -10.75 5.95 6.54
C ARG A 82 -10.62 7.27 7.29
N GLY A 83 -10.35 8.36 6.58
CA GLY A 83 -10.24 9.69 7.20
C GLY A 83 -9.30 10.65 6.51
N PRO A 84 -9.06 11.82 7.13
CA PRO A 84 -8.13 12.83 6.64
C PRO A 84 -6.69 12.54 7.09
N TYR A 85 -5.73 12.72 6.19
CA TYR A 85 -4.32 12.38 6.38
C TYR A 85 -3.38 13.55 6.03
N ASN A 86 -2.29 13.65 6.79
CA ASN A 86 -1.06 14.31 6.35
C ASN A 86 -0.11 13.24 5.78
N ILE A 87 0.40 13.44 4.58
CA ILE A 87 1.24 12.48 3.88
C ILE A 87 2.56 13.14 3.53
N THR A 88 3.65 12.51 3.94
CA THR A 88 5.02 12.93 3.59
C THR A 88 5.76 11.79 2.91
N ALA A 89 6.65 12.13 2.00
CA ALA A 89 7.56 11.19 1.37
C ALA A 89 8.93 11.83 1.18
N ASP A 90 9.98 11.08 1.46
CA ASP A 90 11.35 11.49 1.19
C ASP A 90 12.20 10.31 0.75
N GLY A 91 13.22 10.59 -0.06
CA GLY A 91 14.08 9.54 -0.56
C GLY A 91 14.92 9.95 -1.76
N LYS A 92 15.17 8.97 -2.63
CA LYS A 92 15.87 9.14 -3.91
C LYS A 92 14.99 8.67 -5.06
N VAL A 93 15.05 9.37 -6.17
CA VAL A 93 14.30 9.05 -7.39
C VAL A 93 15.18 9.19 -8.63
N ALA A 94 15.10 8.21 -9.52
CA ALA A 94 15.71 8.26 -10.84
C ALA A 94 14.77 9.03 -11.79
N VAL A 95 15.28 10.10 -12.40
CA VAL A 95 14.53 11.00 -13.28
C VAL A 95 15.28 11.29 -14.58
N SER A 96 14.54 11.74 -15.60
CA SER A 96 15.07 12.42 -16.78
C SER A 96 14.38 13.77 -16.89
N ILE A 97 15.18 14.84 -17.04
CA ILE A 97 14.67 16.21 -17.14
C ILE A 97 14.83 16.66 -18.59
N ASN A 98 13.74 17.10 -19.22
CA ASN A 98 13.66 17.53 -20.62
C ASN A 98 14.25 16.49 -21.60
N GLY A 99 13.97 15.21 -21.37
CA GLY A 99 14.50 14.11 -22.19
C GLY A 99 16.01 13.86 -22.05
N GLY A 100 16.67 14.54 -21.10
CA GLY A 100 18.09 14.38 -20.84
C GLY A 100 18.47 13.01 -20.24
N ARG A 101 19.77 12.85 -19.93
CA ARG A 101 20.27 11.61 -19.32
C ARG A 101 19.59 11.32 -17.98
N ARG A 102 19.30 10.05 -17.73
CA ARG A 102 18.76 9.59 -16.43
C ARG A 102 19.76 9.89 -15.31
N LYS A 103 19.29 10.52 -14.24
CA LYS A 103 20.07 10.87 -13.05
C LYS A 103 19.26 10.59 -11.78
N VAL A 104 19.95 10.40 -10.66
CA VAL A 104 19.32 10.17 -9.35
C VAL A 104 19.37 11.47 -8.56
N TYR A 105 18.21 11.89 -8.04
CA TYR A 105 18.07 13.06 -7.16
C TYR A 105 17.48 12.64 -5.83
N ARG A 106 17.73 13.44 -4.78
CA ARG A 106 16.90 13.36 -3.58
C ARG A 106 15.58 14.03 -3.87
N PHE A 107 14.51 13.54 -3.27
CA PHE A 107 13.20 14.19 -3.35
C PHE A 107 12.59 14.34 -1.96
N ARG A 108 11.72 15.32 -1.86
CA ARG A 108 10.73 15.45 -0.79
C ARG A 108 9.38 15.71 -1.43
N ALA A 109 8.33 15.21 -0.82
CA ALA A 109 6.97 15.42 -1.28
C ALA A 109 6.07 15.42 -0.05
N ALA A 110 5.08 16.30 -0.02
CA ALA A 110 4.18 16.41 1.12
C ALA A 110 2.81 16.92 0.69
N ASN A 111 1.77 16.41 1.32
CA ASN A 111 0.43 16.95 1.25
C ASN A 111 -0.15 16.93 2.67
N SER A 112 -0.42 18.12 3.20
CA SER A 112 -0.90 18.29 4.58
C SER A 112 -2.32 17.81 4.81
N TYR A 113 -3.10 17.59 3.75
CA TYR A 113 -4.49 17.15 3.84
C TYR A 113 -4.92 16.33 2.61
N VAL A 114 -5.17 15.05 2.83
CA VAL A 114 -5.75 14.12 1.86
C VAL A 114 -6.87 13.33 2.52
N GLU A 115 -8.04 13.34 1.90
CA GLU A 115 -9.19 12.58 2.38
C GLU A 115 -9.20 11.17 1.78
N VAL A 116 -9.01 10.15 2.61
CA VAL A 116 -8.89 8.74 2.24
C VAL A 116 -10.18 8.01 2.62
N MET A 117 -11.12 7.92 1.68
CA MET A 117 -12.48 7.39 1.95
C MET A 117 -12.92 6.26 1.00
N LYS A 118 -12.45 6.25 -0.25
CA LYS A 118 -12.83 5.30 -1.30
C LYS A 118 -11.82 4.16 -1.42
N HIS A 119 -12.19 3.06 -2.09
CA HIS A 119 -11.35 1.87 -2.29
C HIS A 119 -10.93 1.64 -3.75
N PRO A 120 -9.63 1.55 -4.05
CA PRO A 120 -8.53 2.29 -3.43
C PRO A 120 -8.47 3.73 -3.99
N PRO A 121 -8.23 4.75 -3.16
CA PRO A 121 -7.93 6.09 -3.64
C PRO A 121 -6.50 6.12 -4.19
N GLU A 122 -6.33 6.69 -5.38
CA GLU A 122 -5.00 7.03 -5.89
C GLU A 122 -4.64 8.45 -5.45
N ILE A 123 -3.63 8.54 -4.59
CA ILE A 123 -3.15 9.78 -3.99
C ILE A 123 -1.92 10.22 -4.76
N LYS A 124 -2.01 11.36 -5.43
CA LYS A 124 -0.87 11.94 -6.15
C LYS A 124 -0.09 12.87 -5.23
N LEU A 125 1.23 12.74 -5.23
CA LEU A 125 2.12 13.52 -4.39
C LEU A 125 3.22 14.15 -5.25
N ASP A 126 3.14 15.46 -5.43
CA ASP A 126 4.07 16.20 -6.26
C ASP A 126 5.45 16.29 -5.61
N ILE A 127 6.48 15.85 -6.34
CA ILE A 127 7.84 15.86 -5.83
C ILE A 127 8.51 17.23 -5.96
N GLN A 128 9.33 17.54 -4.97
CA GLN A 128 10.32 18.59 -5.00
C GLN A 128 11.70 17.93 -5.03
N LEU A 129 12.43 18.13 -6.13
CA LEU A 129 13.81 17.64 -6.25
C LEU A 129 14.74 18.49 -5.37
N VAL A 130 15.55 17.82 -4.56
CA VAL A 130 16.52 18.44 -3.66
C VAL A 130 17.92 18.07 -4.13
N LYS A 131 18.79 19.07 -4.18
CA LYS A 131 20.19 18.93 -4.58
C LYS A 131 21.04 18.30 -3.47
#